data_AF-A0A9D8KJR6-F1
#
_entry.id   AF-A0A9D8KJR6-F1
#
_cell.length_a   1.000
_cell.length_b   1.000
_cell.length_c   1.000
_cell.angle_alpha   90.00
_cell.angle_beta   90.00
_cell.angle_gamma   90.00
#
_symmetry.space_group_name_H-M   'P 1'
#
loop_
_entity.id
_entity.type
_entity.pdbx_description
1 polymer ?
#
loop_
_entity_poly.entity_id
_entity_poly.type
_entity_poly.pdbx_seq_one_letter_code
_entity_poly.pdbx_strand_id
1 'polypeptide(L)'
;MSQESDDLGMAMVVLERLEKERLPRALDLKAKVDAGECLDDMDIAFLERVFADGEDAKPFLARHPEYKELSARVAKLYEDITTRALANEKAQPDS
;
A
#
# COMPACT_ATOMS: atom_id res chain seq x y z
N MET A 1 12.00 11.69 29.91
CA MET A 1 12.51 11.28 28.59
C MET A 1 11.33 10.59 27.93
N SER A 2 10.65 11.34 27.08
CA SER A 2 9.22 11.20 26.79
C SER A 2 8.98 10.12 25.74
N GLN A 3 8.08 9.16 26.03
CA GLN A 3 7.62 8.12 25.08
C GLN A 3 7.20 8.70 23.72
N GLU A 4 6.73 9.95 23.70
CA GLU A 4 6.39 10.71 22.50
C GLU A 4 7.54 10.90 21.51
N SER A 5 8.80 10.99 21.97
CA SER A 5 9.96 11.15 21.07
C SER A 5 10.40 9.83 20.43
N ASP A 6 10.23 8.71 21.13
CA ASP A 6 10.52 7.38 20.60
C ASP A 6 9.46 6.96 19.57
N ASP A 7 8.18 7.27 19.83
CA ASP A 7 7.08 7.01 18.90
C ASP A 7 7.20 7.84 17.60
N LEU A 8 7.69 9.08 17.70
CA LEU A 8 7.98 9.93 16.54
C LEU A 8 9.17 9.41 15.70
N GLY A 9 10.22 8.91 16.35
CA GLY A 9 11.36 8.29 15.68
C GLY A 9 10.97 7.00 14.95
N MET A 10 10.15 6.16 15.58
CA MET A 10 9.62 4.94 14.94
C MET A 10 8.66 5.24 13.80
N ALA A 11 7.75 6.20 13.98
CA ALA A 11 6.84 6.63 12.92
C ALA A 11 7.60 7.17 11.69
N MET A 12 8.68 7.93 11.91
CA MET A 12 9.50 8.47 10.84
C MET A 12 10.22 7.35 10.05
N VAL A 13 10.77 6.34 10.72
CA VAL A 13 11.40 5.19 10.05
C VAL A 13 10.38 4.37 9.26
N VAL A 14 9.17 4.16 9.82
CA VAL A 14 8.09 3.45 9.12
C VAL A 14 7.61 4.22 7.89
N LEU A 15 7.45 5.54 8.01
CA LEU A 15 7.09 6.43 6.91
C LEU A 15 8.17 6.47 5.83
N GLU A 16 9.43 6.59 6.23
CA GLU A 16 10.57 6.62 5.30
C GLU A 16 10.69 5.28 4.55
N ARG A 17 10.44 4.16 5.22
CA ARG A 17 10.40 2.84 4.59
C ARG A 17 9.20 2.67 3.66
N LEU A 18 8.04 3.20 4.05
CA LEU A 18 6.85 3.22 3.22
C LEU A 18 7.10 4.05 1.95
N GLU A 19 7.74 5.21 2.07
CA GLU A 19 8.05 6.10 0.95
C GLU A 19 9.17 5.57 0.04
N LYS A 20 10.23 4.99 0.61
CA LYS A 20 11.41 4.55 -0.15
C LYS A 20 11.33 3.13 -0.69
N GLU A 21 10.62 2.23 -0.02
CA GLU A 21 10.54 0.82 -0.44
C GLU A 21 9.16 0.46 -0.98
N ARG A 22 8.08 0.83 -0.28
CA ARG A 22 6.72 0.39 -0.66
C ARG A 22 6.10 1.23 -1.76
N LEU A 23 6.32 2.54 -1.73
CA LEU A 23 5.75 3.47 -2.70
C LEU A 23 6.28 3.23 -4.12
N PRO A 24 7.59 3.03 -4.37
CA PRO A 24 8.09 2.74 -5.71
C PRO A 24 7.50 1.45 -6.26
N ARG A 25 7.40 0.40 -5.43
CA ARG A 25 6.79 -0.86 -5.85
C ARG A 25 5.29 -0.70 -6.15
N ALA A 26 4.55 0.07 -5.36
CA ALA A 26 3.15 0.36 -5.64
C ALA A 26 2.98 1.17 -6.94
N LEU A 27 3.87 2.12 -7.22
CA LEU A 27 3.86 2.87 -8.47
C LEU A 27 4.21 1.99 -9.67
N ASP A 28 5.15 1.06 -9.54
CA ASP A 28 5.47 0.08 -10.58
C ASP A 28 4.27 -0.82 -10.87
N LEU A 29 3.61 -1.33 -9.83
CA LEU A 29 2.37 -2.10 -9.97
C LEU A 29 1.28 -1.30 -10.66
N LYS A 30 1.13 -0.04 -10.26
CA LYS A 30 0.18 0.88 -10.90
C LYS A 30 0.50 1.05 -12.39
N ALA A 31 1.76 1.27 -12.75
CA ALA A 31 2.16 1.41 -14.15
C ALA A 31 1.87 0.13 -14.96
N LYS A 32 2.14 -1.04 -14.38
CA LYS A 32 1.87 -2.36 -14.97
C LYS A 32 0.39 -2.56 -15.26
N VAL A 33 -0.48 -2.37 -14.26
CA VAL A 33 -1.93 -2.48 -14.47
C VAL A 33 -2.48 -1.35 -15.35
N ASP A 34 -1.85 -0.18 -15.33
CA ASP A 34 -2.23 0.94 -16.21
C ASP A 34 -1.92 0.64 -17.68
N ALA A 35 -0.88 -0.15 -17.95
CA ALA A 35 -0.52 -0.66 -19.27
C ALA A 35 -1.41 -1.81 -19.77
N GLY A 36 -2.30 -2.34 -18.93
CA GLY A 36 -3.17 -3.47 -19.28
C GLY A 36 -2.58 -4.85 -18.95
N GLU A 37 -1.46 -4.90 -18.23
CA GLU A 37 -0.86 -6.15 -17.77
C GLU A 37 -1.57 -6.69 -16.53
N CYS A 38 -1.60 -8.02 -16.38
CA CYS A 38 -2.10 -8.69 -15.19
C CYS A 38 -1.02 -8.74 -14.11
N LEU A 39 -1.47 -8.80 -12.85
CA LEU A 39 -0.56 -9.01 -11.73
C LEU A 39 -0.11 -10.47 -11.71
N ASP A 40 1.17 -10.69 -11.40
CA ASP A 40 1.69 -12.04 -11.19
C ASP A 40 1.62 -12.43 -9.70
N ASP A 41 1.93 -13.70 -9.39
CA ASP A 41 1.89 -14.21 -8.02
C ASP A 41 2.77 -13.39 -7.05
N MET A 42 3.89 -12.83 -7.53
CA MET A 42 4.80 -12.02 -6.71
C MET A 42 4.19 -10.65 -6.39
N ASP A 43 3.51 -10.07 -7.37
CA ASP A 43 2.77 -8.82 -7.22
C ASP A 43 1.57 -8.99 -6.28
N ILE A 44 0.83 -10.10 -6.39
CA ILE A 44 -0.26 -10.45 -5.48
C ILE A 44 0.27 -10.64 -4.06
N ALA A 45 1.33 -11.42 -3.87
CA ALA A 45 1.94 -11.64 -2.55
C ALA A 45 2.53 -10.35 -1.94
N PHE A 46 2.91 -9.37 -2.75
CA PHE A 46 3.27 -8.04 -2.26
C PHE A 46 2.04 -7.29 -1.74
N LEU A 47 0.96 -7.25 -2.51
CA LEU A 47 -0.29 -6.57 -2.12
C LEU A 47 -0.88 -7.17 -0.84
N GLU A 48 -0.91 -8.50 -0.72
CA GLU A 48 -1.37 -9.18 0.49
C GLU A 48 -0.60 -8.76 1.74
N ARG A 49 0.75 -8.68 1.64
CA ARG A 49 1.59 -8.20 2.75
C ARG A 49 1.28 -6.76 3.11
N VAL A 50 1.12 -5.89 2.12
CA VAL A 50 0.79 -4.49 2.39
C VAL A 50 -0.58 -4.35 3.06
N PHE A 51 -1.57 -5.11 2.63
CA PHE A 51 -2.88 -5.11 3.28
C PHE A 51 -2.82 -5.64 4.70
N ALA A 52 -2.10 -6.74 4.94
CA ALA A 52 -1.89 -7.28 6.30
C ALA A 52 -1.25 -6.23 7.23
N ASP A 53 -0.21 -5.54 6.77
CA ASP A 53 0.44 -4.48 7.56
C ASP A 53 -0.50 -3.29 7.80
N GLY A 54 -1.37 -2.98 6.83
CA GLY A 54 -2.38 -1.94 6.95
C GLY A 54 -3.46 -2.28 7.99
N GLU A 55 -3.88 -3.54 8.05
CA GLU A 55 -4.81 -4.06 9.07
C GLU A 55 -4.20 -3.97 10.47
N ASP A 56 -2.94 -4.39 10.62
CA ASP A 56 -2.20 -4.30 11.89
C ASP A 56 -1.99 -2.85 12.33
N ALA A 57 -1.89 -1.92 11.38
CA ALA A 57 -1.77 -0.49 11.64
C ALA A 57 -3.12 0.21 11.97
N LYS A 58 -4.28 -0.43 11.75
CA LYS A 58 -5.60 0.20 12.00
C LYS A 58 -5.77 0.74 13.43
N PRO A 59 -5.41 0.01 14.51
CA PRO A 59 -5.55 0.52 15.87
C PRO A 59 -4.66 1.73 16.15
N PHE A 60 -3.48 1.79 15.53
CA PHE A 60 -2.57 2.92 15.60
C PHE A 60 -3.15 4.13 14.83
N LEU A 61 -3.57 3.94 13.59
CA LEU A 61 -4.21 4.98 12.77
C LEU A 61 -5.48 5.55 13.42
N ALA A 62 -6.24 4.72 14.14
CA ALA A 62 -7.42 5.18 14.88
C ALA A 62 -7.07 6.12 16.05
N ARG A 63 -5.87 5.98 16.62
CA ARG A 63 -5.34 6.83 17.70
C ARG A 63 -4.61 8.07 17.19
N HIS A 64 -4.19 8.07 15.92
CA HIS A 64 -3.41 9.12 15.28
C HIS A 64 -4.14 9.71 14.06
N PRO A 65 -5.14 10.60 14.28
CA PRO A 65 -5.91 11.21 13.20
C PRO A 65 -5.05 12.05 12.23
N GLU A 66 -3.85 12.47 12.62
CA GLU A 66 -2.86 13.13 11.77
C GLU A 66 -2.44 12.28 10.55
N TYR A 67 -2.46 10.95 10.68
CA TYR A 67 -2.13 10.04 9.58
C TYR A 67 -3.35 9.62 8.76
N LYS A 68 -4.56 10.06 9.13
CA LYS A 68 -5.81 9.68 8.46
C LYS A 68 -5.84 10.09 6.99
N GLU A 69 -5.33 11.27 6.67
CA GLU A 69 -5.30 11.74 5.28
C GLU A 69 -4.28 10.94 4.45
N LEU A 70 -3.10 10.67 5.02
CA LEU A 70 -2.08 9.87 4.37
C LEU A 70 -2.56 8.43 4.14
N SER A 71 -3.13 7.79 5.17
CA SER A 71 -3.65 6.42 5.07
C SER A 71 -4.78 6.32 4.05
N ALA A 72 -5.66 7.32 3.97
CA ALA A 72 -6.70 7.38 2.94
C ALA A 72 -6.12 7.47 1.53
N ARG A 73 -5.07 8.29 1.32
CA ARG A 73 -4.39 8.40 0.02
C ARG A 73 -3.70 7.09 -0.38
N VAL A 74 -3.05 6.42 0.57
CA VAL A 74 -2.39 5.13 0.36
C VAL A 74 -3.42 4.04 0.08
N ALA A 75 -4.51 3.97 0.85
CA ALA A 75 -5.59 3.02 0.63
C ALA A 75 -6.21 3.17 -0.77
N LYS A 76 -6.46 4.41 -1.19
CA LYS A 76 -6.98 4.71 -2.53
C LYS A 76 -6.01 4.26 -3.63
N LEU A 77 -4.70 4.47 -3.46
CA LEU A 77 -3.71 4.00 -4.42
C LEU A 77 -3.79 2.48 -4.62
N TYR A 78 -3.84 1.73 -3.52
CA TYR A 78 -3.93 0.26 -3.61
C TYR A 78 -5.28 -0.22 -4.14
N GLU A 79 -6.38 0.47 -3.81
CA GLU A 79 -7.70 0.21 -4.39
C GLU A 79 -7.71 0.43 -5.92
N ASP A 80 -7.10 1.51 -6.40
CA ASP A 80 -6.97 1.78 -7.84
C ASP A 80 -6.16 0.68 -8.54
N ILE A 81 -5.06 0.22 -7.92
CA ILE A 81 -4.22 -0.86 -8.45
C ILE A 81 -5.02 -2.17 -8.56
N THR A 82 -5.68 -2.60 -7.48
CA THR A 82 -6.42 -3.88 -7.46
C THR A 82 -7.65 -3.84 -8.37
N THR A 83 -8.34 -2.71 -8.43
CA THR A 83 -9.48 -2.52 -9.34
C THR A 83 -9.05 -2.67 -10.79
N ARG A 84 -7.92 -2.05 -11.16
CA ARG A 84 -7.41 -2.12 -12.53
C ARG A 84 -6.79 -3.48 -12.86
N ALA A 85 -6.10 -4.10 -11.90
CA ALA A 85 -5.64 -5.49 -12.01
C ALA A 85 -6.79 -6.45 -12.32
N LEU A 86 -7.89 -6.37 -11.55
CA LEU A 86 -9.07 -7.19 -11.74
C LEU A 86 -9.75 -6.94 -13.09
N ALA A 87 -9.74 -5.68 -13.56
CA ALA A 87 -10.25 -5.34 -14.88
C ALA A 87 -9.39 -5.96 -16.00
N ASN A 88 -8.06 -5.95 -15.84
CA ASN A 88 -7.14 -6.54 -16.80
C ASN A 88 -7.27 -8.07 -16.83
N GLU A 89 -7.39 -8.72 -15.67
CA GLU A 89 -7.63 -10.18 -15.59
C GLU A 89 -8.95 -10.56 -16.27
N LYS A 90 -10.02 -9.79 -16.07
CA LYS A 90 -11.30 -10.04 -16.76
C LYS A 90 -11.24 -9.78 -18.25
N ALA A 91 -10.35 -8.89 -18.69
CA ALA A 91 -10.17 -8.54 -20.09
C ALA A 91 -9.26 -9.52 -20.83
N GLN A 92 -8.37 -10.23 -20.11
CA GLN A 92 -7.61 -11.34 -20.65
C GLN A 92 -8.44 -12.62 -20.53
N PRO A 93 -8.94 -13.21 -21.63
CA PRO A 93 -9.52 -14.54 -21.57
C PRO A 93 -8.41 -15.53 -21.20
N ASP A 94 -8.66 -16.36 -20.19
CA ASP A 94 -7.87 -17.56 -19.87
C ASP A 94 -7.39 -18.22 -21.19
N SER A 95 -6.09 -18.20 -21.43
CA SER A 95 -5.44 -18.95 -22.52
C SER A 95 -5.17 -20.38 -22.11
#